data_AF-A0A4V1L0W5-F1
#
_entry.id   AF-A0A4V1L0W5-F1
#
_cell.length_a   1.000
_cell.length_b   1.000
_cell.length_c   1.000
_cell.angle_alpha   90.00
_cell.angle_beta   90.00
_cell.angle_gamma   90.00
#
_symmetry.space_group_name_H-M   'P 1'
#
loop_
_entity.id
_entity.type
_entity.pdbx_description
1 polymer ?
#
loop_
_entity_poly.entity_id
_entity_poly.type
_entity_poly.pdbx_seq_one_letter_code
_entity_poly.pdbx_strand_id
1 'polypeptide(L)' 'MKPACSDGEAHVTDAMEVFIITQNVAHYKVLLESETHADKRGVLLRLLENERGKLPAGTRRVEIARAFRFSIT' A
#
# COMPACT_ATOMS: atom_id res chain seq x y z
N MET A 1 -0.92 -23.91 -38.68
CA MET A 1 -1.56 -22.95 -37.76
C MET A 1 -0.90 -23.08 -36.40
N LYS A 2 -0.26 -22.02 -35.89
CA LYS A 2 0.37 -22.00 -34.56
C LYS A 2 -0.52 -21.15 -33.66
N PRO A 3 -0.95 -21.62 -32.48
CA PRO A 3 -1.58 -20.72 -31.52
C PRO A 3 -0.47 -19.94 -30.82
N ALA A 4 -0.57 -18.61 -30.83
CA ALA A 4 0.18 -17.76 -29.93
C ALA A 4 -0.50 -17.84 -28.55
N CYS A 5 0.18 -18.45 -27.58
CA CYS A 5 -0.18 -18.33 -26.18
C CYS A 5 0.74 -17.28 -25.57
N SER A 6 0.26 -16.03 -25.50
CA SER A 6 1.03 -14.90 -24.97
C SER A 6 0.21 -14.08 -23.96
N ASP A 7 -0.54 -14.75 -23.08
CA ASP A 7 -1.38 -14.08 -22.06
C ASP A 7 -0.85 -14.28 -20.62
N GLY A 8 0.40 -14.70 -20.46
CA GLY A 8 0.95 -15.09 -19.15
C GLY A 8 1.68 -13.99 -18.36
N GLU A 9 2.08 -12.88 -18.99
CA GLU A 9 3.01 -11.94 -18.35
C GLU A 9 2.33 -10.76 -17.63
N ALA A 10 1.13 -10.35 -18.05
CA ALA A 10 0.46 -9.17 -17.51
C ALA A 10 -0.14 -9.36 -16.09
N HIS A 11 -0.43 -10.60 -15.68
CA HIS A 11 -1.08 -10.88 -14.39
C HIS A 11 -0.09 -11.03 -13.21
N VAL A 12 1.16 -11.40 -13.49
CA VAL A 12 2.17 -11.66 -12.45
C VAL A 12 2.75 -10.35 -11.90
N THR A 13 2.90 -9.34 -12.77
CA THR A 13 3.40 -8.02 -12.41
C THR A 13 2.42 -7.28 -11.50
N ASP A 14 1.12 -7.37 -11.77
CA ASP A 14 0.06 -6.75 -10.95
C ASP A 14 -0.01 -7.37 -9.53
N ALA A 15 0.05 -8.70 -9.42
CA ALA A 15 0.03 -9.38 -8.12
C ALA A 15 1.27 -9.07 -7.26
N MET A 16 2.45 -9.01 -7.88
CA MET A 16 3.70 -8.64 -7.20
C MET A 16 3.68 -7.18 -6.76
N GLU A 17 3.19 -6.28 -7.61
CA GLU A 17 3.05 -4.86 -7.28
C GLU A 17 2.12 -4.65 -6.09
N VAL A 18 0.94 -5.29 -6.09
CA VAL A 18 0.01 -5.26 -4.96
C VAL A 18 0.64 -5.82 -3.68
N PHE A 19 1.44 -6.88 -3.78
CA PHE A 19 2.17 -7.43 -2.63
C PHE A 19 3.16 -6.41 -2.07
N ILE A 20 4.00 -5.80 -2.92
CA ILE A 20 4.99 -4.79 -2.50
C ILE A 20 4.30 -3.59 -1.84
N ILE A 21 3.23 -3.05 -2.46
CA ILE A 21 2.47 -1.94 -1.89
C ILE A 21 1.91 -2.32 -0.52
N THR A 22 1.37 -3.54 -0.37
CA THR A 22 0.84 -4.02 0.91
C THR A 22 1.92 -4.12 1.99
N GLN A 23 3.13 -4.59 1.63
CA GLN A 23 4.28 -4.61 2.55
C GLN A 23 4.69 -3.19 2.98
N ASN A 24 4.74 -2.24 2.03
CA ASN A 24 5.06 -0.85 2.35
C ASN A 24 4.03 -0.23 3.30
N VAL A 25 2.74 -0.44 3.06
CA VAL A 25 1.65 0.03 3.94
C VAL A 25 1.82 -0.53 5.35
N ALA A 26 2.10 -1.83 5.50
CA ALA A 26 2.34 -2.44 6.80
C ALA A 26 3.57 -1.84 7.49
N HIS A 27 4.66 -1.67 6.74
CA HIS A 27 5.91 -1.13 7.26
C HIS A 27 5.75 0.30 7.79
N TYR A 28 5.13 1.20 7.02
CA TYR A 28 4.92 2.59 7.45
C TYR A 28 4.01 2.69 8.67
N LYS A 29 3.01 1.80 8.81
CA LYS A 29 2.19 1.73 10.02
C LYS A 29 3.02 1.36 11.26
N VAL A 30 3.91 0.38 11.14
CA VAL A 30 4.80 -0.02 12.25
C VAL A 30 5.73 1.13 12.64
N LEU A 31 6.32 1.84 11.67
CA LEU A 31 7.15 3.01 11.96
C LEU A 31 6.36 4.13 12.66
N LEU A 32 5.10 4.35 12.27
CA LEU A 32 4.23 5.36 12.89
C LEU A 32 3.85 5.04 14.34
N GLU A 33 3.95 3.78 14.78
CA GLU A 33 3.66 3.39 16.17
C GLU A 33 4.76 3.84 17.14
N SER A 34 6.01 3.97 16.68
CA SER A 34 7.16 4.31 17.53
C SER A 34 7.76 5.69 17.24
N GLU A 35 7.38 6.34 16.14
CA GLU A 35 7.91 7.66 15.77
C GLU A 35 7.27 8.79 16.61
N THR A 36 8.11 9.50 17.36
CA THR A 36 7.72 10.61 18.26
C THR A 36 8.03 11.98 17.67
N HIS A 37 8.92 12.09 16.68
CA HIS A 37 9.24 13.35 16.04
C HIS A 37 8.14 13.76 15.06
N ALA A 38 7.50 14.90 15.32
CA ALA A 38 6.35 15.40 14.55
C ALA A 38 6.63 15.48 13.03
N ASP A 39 7.78 16.00 12.62
CA ASP A 39 8.12 16.15 11.20
C ASP A 39 8.28 14.80 10.50
N LYS A 40 8.95 13.84 11.16
CA LYS A 40 9.14 12.48 10.63
C LYS A 40 7.80 11.75 10.57
N ARG A 41 6.95 11.91 11.59
CA ARG A 41 5.57 11.41 11.58
C ARG A 41 4.79 11.95 10.38
N GLY A 42 4.90 13.25 10.10
CA GLY A 42 4.25 13.88 8.95
C GLY A 42 4.76 13.37 7.60
N VAL A 43 6.04 13.01 7.49
CA VAL A 43 6.58 12.34 6.30
C VAL A 43 6.01 10.92 6.17
N LEU A 44 6.03 10.14 7.26
CA LEU A 44 5.52 8.76 7.27
C LEU A 44 4.02 8.68 6.92
N LEU A 45 3.22 9.64 7.41
CA LEU A 45 1.80 9.73 7.07
C LEU A 45 1.59 9.98 5.57
N ARG A 46 2.36 10.90 4.96
CA ARG A 46 2.30 11.17 3.51
C ARG A 46 2.73 9.96 2.68
N LEU A 47 3.79 9.26 3.09
CA LEU A 47 4.23 8.02 2.42
C LEU A 47 3.16 6.93 2.51
N LEU A 48 2.56 6.76 3.69
CA LEU A 48 1.47 5.80 3.91
C LEU A 48 0.25 6.11 3.04
N GLU A 49 -0.13 7.39 2.92
CA GLU A 49 -1.25 7.81 2.07
C GLU A 49 -0.96 7.54 0.59
N ASN A 50 0.26 7.84 0.13
CA ASN A 50 0.69 7.55 -1.24
C ASN A 50 0.60 6.05 -1.58
N GLU A 51 1.12 5.17 -0.72
CA GLU A 51 1.05 3.72 -0.97
C GLU A 51 -0.39 3.21 -0.95
N ARG A 52 -1.22 3.70 -0.02
CA ARG A 52 -2.66 3.34 0.00
C ARG A 52 -3.37 3.79 -1.27
N GLY A 53 -2.98 4.92 -1.84
CA GLY A 53 -3.48 5.43 -3.12
C GLY A 53 -3.17 4.53 -4.32
N LYS A 54 -2.16 3.66 -4.22
CA LYS A 54 -1.79 2.68 -5.26
C LYS A 54 -2.56 1.37 -5.16
N LEU A 55 -3.15 1.07 -4.00
CA LEU A 55 -3.90 -0.18 -3.81
C LEU A 55 -5.17 -0.25 -4.71
N PRO A 56 -5.55 -1.45 -5.18
CA PRO A 56 -6.82 -1.66 -5.86
C PRO A 56 -8.02 -1.18 -5.01
N ALA A 57 -9.10 -0.74 -5.66
CA ALA A 57 -10.22 -0.08 -5.00
C ALA A 57 -10.89 -0.91 -3.89
N GLY A 58 -10.88 -2.25 -3.98
CA GLY A 58 -11.36 -3.14 -2.91
C GLY A 58 -10.46 -3.08 -1.67
N THR A 59 -9.18 -3.35 -1.86
CA THR A 59 -8.16 -3.36 -0.80
C THR A 59 -8.00 -1.98 -0.14
N ARG A 60 -8.03 -0.91 -0.94
CA ARG A 60 -7.95 0.47 -0.46
C ARG A 60 -9.07 0.82 0.52
N ARG A 61 -10.31 0.41 0.24
CA ARG A 61 -11.47 0.65 1.12
C ARG A 61 -11.30 -0.03 2.48
N VAL A 62 -10.81 -1.27 2.50
CA VAL A 62 -10.52 -2.01 3.74
C VAL A 62 -9.42 -1.30 4.54
N GLU A 63 -8.36 -0.85 3.87
CA GLU A 63 -7.27 -0.13 4.52
C GLU A 63 -7.70 1.24 5.07
N ILE A 64 -8.60 1.95 4.39
CA ILE A 64 -9.23 3.17 4.90
C ILE A 64 -10.09 2.91 6.12
N ALA A 65 -10.95 1.88 6.09
CA ALA A 65 -11.77 1.52 7.24
C ALA A 65 -10.94 1.14 8.48
N ARG A 66 -9.67 0.73 8.31
CA ARG A 66 -8.75 0.37 9.41
C ARG A 66 -7.88 1.54 9.88
N ALA A 67 -7.88 2.68 9.18
CA ALA A 67 -6.95 3.80 9.44
C ALA A 67 -7.31 4.68 10.65
N PHE A 68 -8.42 4.39 11.36
CA PHE A 68 -8.85 5.13 12.55
C PHE A 68 -7.74 5.30 13.59
N ARG A 69 -6.81 4.34 13.69
CA ARG A 69 -5.73 4.35 14.69
C ARG A 69 -4.70 5.48 14.50
N PHE A 70 -4.52 5.99 13.29
CA PHE A 70 -3.52 7.03 13.00
C PHE A 70 -4.13 8.41 12.71
N SER A 71 -5.47 8.50 12.73
CA SER A 71 -6.23 9.68 12.30
C SER A 71 -6.56 10.66 13.43
N ILE A 72 -5.87 10.56 14.56
CA ILE A 72 -6.09 11.46 15.72
C ILE A 72 -4.87 12.37 15.85
N THR A 73 -5.07 13.62 15.44
CA THR A 73 -4.40 14.81 15.95
C THR A 73 -5.49 15.79 16.31
#